data_AF-A0A929K4U6-F1
#
_entry.id   AF-A0A929K4U6-F1
#
_cell.length_a   1.000
_cell.length_b   1.000
_cell.length_c   1.000
_cell.angle_alpha   90.00
_cell.angle_beta   90.00
_cell.angle_gamma   90.00
#
_symmetry.space_group_name_H-M   'P 1'
#
loop_
_entity.id
_entity.type
_entity.pdbx_description
1 polymer ?
#
loop_
_entity_poly.entity_id
_entity_poly.type
_entity_poly.pdbx_seq_one_letter_code
_entity_poly.pdbx_strand_id
1 'polypeptide(L)' 'MLIVQHIECEGPGYLGDFLHGNGIEYEIARMYKEDQLPDNFDALIVLGGPMNVYEEERYQYLKGLNTTIK' A
#
# COMPACT_ATOMS: atom_id res chain seq x y z
N MET A 1 3.91 -4.89 9.73
CA MET A 1 3.39 -5.16 8.36
C MET A 1 2.88 -3.87 7.73
N LEU A 2 3.13 -3.68 6.43
CA LEU A 2 2.73 -2.49 5.69
C LEU A 2 1.66 -2.82 4.63
N ILE A 3 0.62 -2.01 4.54
CA ILE A 3 -0.38 -2.04 3.48
C ILE A 3 -0.26 -0.77 2.63
N VAL A 4 -0.09 -0.92 1.33
CA VAL A 4 -0.06 0.18 0.37
C VAL A 4 -1.45 0.35 -0.23
N GLN A 5 -2.05 1.52 -0.02
CA GLN A 5 -3.37 1.87 -0.53
C GLN A 5 -3.25 2.93 -1.63
N HIS A 6 -3.70 2.61 -2.84
CA HIS A 6 -3.58 3.52 -3.99
C HIS A 6 -4.65 4.60 -4.02
N ILE A 7 -5.90 4.28 -3.69
CA ILE A 7 -7.03 5.23 -3.68
C ILE A 7 -7.89 5.06 -2.43
N GLU A 8 -8.59 6.13 -2.03
CA GLU A 8 -9.36 6.17 -0.78
C GLU A 8 -10.42 5.08 -0.66
N CYS A 9 -11.09 4.72 -1.76
CA CYS A 9 -12.16 3.71 -1.74
C CYS A 9 -11.67 2.25 -1.80
N GLU A 10 -10.40 2.00 -2.11
CA GLU A 10 -9.82 0.65 -2.12
C GLU A 10 -9.04 0.39 -0.83
N GLY A 11 -9.76 0.39 0.30
CA GLY A 11 -9.21 0.02 1.60
C GLY A 11 -8.97 -1.48 1.76
N PRO A 12 -8.39 -1.92 2.89
CA PRO A 12 -8.07 -3.33 3.12
C PRO A 12 -9.31 -4.24 3.24
N GLY A 13 -10.51 -3.69 3.46
CA GLY A 13 -11.76 -4.46 3.51
C GLY A 13 -11.67 -5.65 4.46
N TYR A 14 -12.10 -6.83 4.00
CA TYR A 14 -12.06 -8.07 4.79
C TYR A 14 -10.66 -8.44 5.29
N LEU A 15 -9.59 -8.10 4.55
CA LEU A 15 -8.23 -8.32 5.02
C LEU A 15 -7.97 -7.50 6.29
N GLY A 16 -8.42 -6.25 6.35
CA GLY A 16 -8.29 -5.41 7.55
C GLY A 16 -9.00 -6.03 8.75
N ASP A 17 -10.23 -6.50 8.56
CA ASP A 17 -11.02 -7.17 9.60
C ASP A 17 -10.34 -8.46 10.08
N PHE A 18 -9.81 -9.27 9.15
CA PHE A 18 -9.08 -10.49 9.46
C PHE A 18 -7.82 -10.21 10.28
N LEU A 19 -7.03 -9.22 9.89
CA LEU A 19 -5.80 -8.84 10.59
C LEU A 19 -6.11 -8.34 11.99
N HIS A 20 -7.10 -7.46 12.12
CA HIS A 20 -7.57 -6.96 13.40
C HIS A 20 -8.07 -8.10 14.31
N GLY A 21 -8.87 -9.03 13.77
CA GLY A 21 -9.41 -10.18 14.51
C GLY A 21 -8.34 -11.17 14.99
N ASN A 22 -7.17 -11.21 14.34
CA ASN A 22 -6.03 -12.03 14.75
C ASN A 22 -5.00 -11.26 15.58
N GLY A 23 -5.27 -10.00 15.95
CA GLY A 23 -4.32 -9.17 16.71
C GLY A 23 -3.04 -8.83 15.95
N ILE A 24 -3.09 -8.83 14.61
CA ILE A 24 -1.95 -8.51 13.77
C ILE A 24 -1.95 -7.02 13.50
N GLU A 25 -0.92 -6.33 14.00
CA GLU A 25 -0.73 -4.89 13.76
C GLU A 25 -0.25 -4.60 12.34
N TYR A 26 -0.78 -3.54 11.76
CA TYR A 26 -0.41 -3.09 10.43
C TYR A 26 -0.53 -1.57 10.28
N GLU A 27 0.29 -1.04 9.39
CA GLU A 27 0.25 0.37 8.98
C GLU A 27 -0.30 0.47 7.55
N ILE A 28 -0.95 1.59 7.23
CA ILE A 28 -1.41 1.89 5.86
C ILE A 28 -0.67 3.12 5.35
N ALA A 29 0.08 2.96 4.26
CA ALA A 29 0.62 4.06 3.49
C ALA A 29 -0.37 4.42 2.37
N ARG A 30 -0.96 5.62 2.44
CA ARG A 30 -1.96 6.12 1.48
C ARG A 30 -1.28 6.92 0.39
N MET A 31 -1.09 6.31 -0.77
CA MET A 31 -0.37 6.93 -1.88
C MET A 31 -1.10 8.17 -2.43
N TYR A 32 -2.44 8.18 -2.39
CA TYR A 32 -3.26 9.34 -2.75
C TYR A 32 -3.15 10.53 -1.78
N LYS A 33 -2.55 10.33 -0.61
CA LYS A 33 -2.22 11.40 0.35
C LYS A 33 -0.73 11.73 0.38
N GLU A 34 0.05 11.14 -0.52
CA GLU A 34 1.51 11.30 -0.58
C GLU A 34 2.21 10.80 0.71
N ASP A 35 1.61 9.82 1.40
CA ASP A 35 2.26 9.16 2.53
C ASP A 35 3.59 8.52 2.07
N GLN A 36 4.64 8.66 2.89
CA GLN A 36 5.91 7.98 2.63
C GLN A 36 5.80 6.49 2.93
N LEU A 37 6.50 5.68 2.13
CA LEU A 37 6.67 4.26 2.42
C LEU A 37 7.74 4.12 3.51
N PRO A 38 7.45 3.50 4.66
CA PRO A 38 8.47 3.23 5.66
C PRO A 38 9.52 2.25 5.12
N ASP A 39 10.78 2.48 5.51
CA ASP A 39 11.93 1.71 5.03
C ASP A 39 12.04 0.29 5.65
N ASN A 40 11.25 -0.01 6.69
CA ASN A 40 11.33 -1.27 7.42
C ASN A 40 9.94 -1.84 7.72
N PHE A 41 9.71 -3.09 7.31
CA PHE A 41 8.48 -3.84 7.58
C PHE A 41 8.75 -5.34 7.41
N ASP A 42 8.05 -6.18 8.18
CA ASP A 42 8.19 -7.65 8.09
C ASP A 42 7.43 -8.26 6.91
N ALA A 43 6.40 -7.56 6.42
CA ALA A 43 5.53 -7.98 5.34
C ALA A 43 4.93 -6.77 4.62
N LEU A 44 4.73 -6.88 3.30
CA LEU A 44 4.16 -5.86 2.43
C LEU A 44 2.92 -6.41 1.72
N ILE A 45 1.83 -5.65 1.76
CA ILE A 45 0.61 -5.93 1.00
C ILE A 45 0.33 -4.73 0.12
N VAL A 46 0.24 -4.93 -1.18
CA VAL A 46 -0.11 -3.88 -2.15
C VAL A 46 -1.54 -4.10 -2.60
N LEU A 47 -2.43 -3.15 -2.27
CA LEU A 47 -3.82 -3.22 -2.69
C LEU A 47 -3.97 -2.87 -4.17
N GLY A 48 -5.16 -3.14 -4.71
CA GLY A 48 -5.51 -2.71 -6.06
C GLY A 48 -5.51 -1.19 -6.21
N GLY A 49 -5.66 -0.76 -7.46
CA GLY A 49 -5.95 0.61 -7.80
C GLY A 49 -6.23 0.75 -9.30
N PRO A 50 -6.79 1.89 -9.72
CA PRO A 50 -7.12 2.15 -11.13
C PRO A 50 -5.89 2.44 -12.00
N MET A 51 -4.70 2.52 -11.40
CA MET A 51 -3.46 2.85 -12.08
C MET A 51 -2.93 1.66 -12.88
N ASN A 52 -2.39 1.93 -14.07
CA ASN A 52 -1.59 0.96 -14.79
C ASN A 52 -0.13 0.99 -14.26
N VAL A 53 0.54 -0.15 -14.27
CA VAL A 53 1.92 -0.31 -13.76
C VAL A 53 2.95 0.59 -14.48
N TYR A 54 2.63 1.05 -15.69
CA TYR A 54 3.49 1.93 -16.50
C TYR A 54 3.18 3.42 -16.35
N GLU A 55 2.20 3.82 -15.53
CA GLU A 55 1.83 5.22 -15.32
C GLU A 55 2.76 5.95 -14.32
N GLU A 56 4.03 5.56 -14.23
CA GLU A 56 5.01 6.14 -13.30
C GLU A 56 5.25 7.65 -13.51
N GLU A 57 5.02 8.16 -14.72
CA GLU A 57 5.09 9.61 -15.01
C GLU A 57 3.94 10.38 -14.33
N ARG A 58 2.76 9.75 -14.26
CA ARG A 58 1.56 10.34 -13.66
C ARG A 58 1.51 10.10 -12.15
N TYR A 59 1.99 8.95 -11.70
CA TYR A 59 1.99 8.53 -10.29
C TYR A 59 3.43 8.24 -9.85
N GLN A 60 4.15 9.29 -9.43
CA GLN A 60 5.58 9.19 -9.10
C GLN A 60 5.86 8.18 -7.96
N TYR A 61 4.91 7.94 -7.07
CA TYR A 61 5.04 6.96 -5.99
C TYR A 61 5.22 5.52 -6.51
N LEU A 62 4.78 5.20 -7.74
CA LEU A 62 4.94 3.87 -8.33
C LEU A 62 6.41 3.48 -8.49
N LYS A 63 7.31 4.45 -8.72
CA LYS A 63 8.76 4.20 -8.79
C LYS A 63 9.29 3.72 -7.45
N GLY A 64 8.92 4.40 -6.37
CA GLY A 64 9.32 4.04 -5.01
C GLY A 64 8.81 2.65 -4.66
N LEU A 65 7.54 2.38 -4.92
CA LEU A 65 6.93 1.07 -4.70
C LEU A 65 7.60 -0.05 -5.51
N ASN A 66 7.92 0.19 -6.79
CA ASN A 66 8.61 -0.77 -7.64
C ASN A 66 10.03 -1.08 -7.14
N THR A 67 10.71 -0.10 -6.53
CA THR A 67 12.01 -0.33 -5.86
C THR A 67 11.84 -1.16 -4.59
N THR A 68 10.79 -0.94 -3.81
CA THR A 68 10.53 -1.67 -2.56
C THR A 68 10.22 -3.16 -2.76
N ILE A 69 9.66 -3.55 -3.91
CA ILE A 69 9.23 -4.93 -4.20
C ILE A 69 10.35 -5.78 -4.86
N LYS A 70 11.43 -5.15 -5.35
CA LYS A 70 12.56 -5.82 -6.01
C LYS A 70 13.69 -6.13 -5.04
#